data_AF-A0A382F6S2-F1
#
_entry.id   AF-A0A382F6S2-F1
#
_cell.length_a   1.000
_cell.length_b   1.000
_cell.length_c   1.000
_cell.angle_alpha   90.00
_cell.angle_beta   90.00
_cell.angle_gamma   90.00
#
_symmetry.space_group_name_H-M   'P 1'
#
loop_
_entity.id
_entity.type
_entity.pdbx_description
1 polymer ?
#
loop_
_entity_poly.entity_id
_entity_poly.type
_entity_poly.pdbx_seq_one_letter_code
_entity_poly.pdbx_strand_id
1 'polypeptide(L)'
;MALLTHEPFYPPSGGGSTEANYLVIELTRRSHEVHLFCPDFPDRDTVAKRFGITVHPFTGWEMGRYTRLRSLKYLAYPGVLRRLVRRIARDISFDAILSQHAISAVAAGKLKTDLGVPVVMNFLDFLTGFMESWPAWTMPRF
;
A
#
# COMPACT_ATOMS: atom_id res chain seq x y z
N MET A 1 -5.41 11.62 -6.88
CA MET A 1 -5.02 11.12 -5.52
C MET A 1 -4.03 9.96 -5.63
N ALA A 2 -3.09 9.85 -4.69
CA ALA A 2 -2.17 8.71 -4.57
C ALA A 2 -2.66 7.70 -3.52
N LEU A 3 -2.78 6.41 -3.88
CA LEU A 3 -3.11 5.30 -2.99
C LEU A 3 -1.86 4.44 -2.77
N LEU A 4 -1.45 4.24 -1.52
CA LEU A 4 -0.20 3.56 -1.17
C LEU A 4 -0.51 2.28 -0.39
N THR A 5 0.06 1.16 -0.81
CA THR A 5 0.02 -0.10 -0.07
C THR A 5 1.35 -0.84 -0.18
N HIS A 6 1.61 -1.75 0.76
CA HIS A 6 2.78 -2.63 0.74
C HIS A 6 2.43 -4.08 0.31
N GLU A 7 1.15 -4.35 0.06
CA GLU A 7 0.65 -5.62 -0.48
C GLU A 7 0.38 -5.49 -1.98
N PRO A 8 0.57 -6.57 -2.77
CA PRO A 8 0.06 -6.63 -4.14
C PRO A 8 -1.44 -6.32 -4.15
N PHE A 9 -1.88 -5.50 -5.10
CA PHE A 9 -3.28 -5.09 -5.20
C PHE A 9 -4.18 -6.22 -5.70
N TYR A 10 -3.70 -7.03 -6.65
CA TYR A 10 -4.48 -8.12 -7.24
C TYR A 10 -3.58 -9.33 -7.61
N PRO A 11 -4.03 -10.58 -7.46
CA PRO A 11 -5.16 -10.98 -6.64
C PRO A 11 -4.91 -10.61 -5.16
N PRO A 12 -5.98 -10.35 -4.38
CA PRO A 12 -5.83 -10.04 -2.96
C PRO A 12 -5.05 -11.13 -2.23
N SER A 13 -4.05 -10.73 -1.46
CA SER A 13 -3.17 -11.65 -0.72
C SER A 13 -3.40 -11.57 0.80
N GLY A 14 -4.15 -10.56 1.27
CA GLY A 14 -4.41 -10.26 2.66
C GLY A 14 -5.65 -9.39 2.85
N GLY A 15 -5.93 -9.04 4.11
CA GLY A 15 -7.09 -8.22 4.46
C GLY A 15 -7.04 -6.83 3.82
N GLY A 16 -5.85 -6.23 3.72
CA GLY A 16 -5.73 -4.89 3.15
C GLY A 16 -5.85 -4.82 1.65
N SER A 17 -5.24 -5.75 0.91
CA SER A 17 -5.46 -5.89 -0.53
C SER A 17 -6.92 -6.25 -0.88
N THR A 18 -7.65 -6.91 0.03
CA THR A 18 -9.09 -7.16 -0.14
C THR A 18 -9.90 -5.87 -0.03
N GLU A 19 -9.65 -5.08 1.02
CA GLU A 19 -10.32 -3.78 1.20
C GLU A 19 -9.93 -2.77 0.12
N ALA A 20 -8.67 -2.79 -0.34
CA ALA A 20 -8.14 -1.88 -1.35
C ALA A 20 -9.01 -1.87 -2.62
N ASN A 21 -9.52 -3.03 -3.04
CA ASN A 21 -10.40 -3.14 -4.20
C ASN A 21 -11.70 -2.35 -4.02
N TYR A 22 -12.34 -2.47 -2.86
CA TYR A 22 -13.58 -1.76 -2.56
C TYR A 22 -13.36 -0.25 -2.45
N LEU A 23 -12.25 0.16 -1.82
CA LEU A 23 -11.86 1.56 -1.75
C LEU A 23 -11.63 2.16 -3.14
N VAL A 24 -10.86 1.47 -3.99
CA VAL A 24 -10.62 1.92 -5.36
C VAL A 24 -11.91 2.03 -6.15
N ILE A 25 -12.79 1.01 -6.09
CA ILE A 25 -14.08 1.03 -6.76
C ILE A 25 -14.91 2.25 -6.33
N GLU A 26 -14.99 2.52 -5.03
CA GLU A 26 -15.78 3.64 -4.53
C GLU A 26 -15.17 5.00 -4.91
N LEU A 27 -13.84 5.11 -4.91
CA LEU A 27 -13.14 6.33 -5.30
C LEU A 27 -13.31 6.64 -6.79
N THR A 28 -13.14 5.64 -7.65
CA THR A 28 -13.32 5.83 -9.10
C THR A 28 -14.77 6.04 -9.47
N ARG A 29 -15.72 5.41 -8.76
CA ARG A 29 -17.18 5.68 -8.90
C ARG A 29 -17.53 7.14 -8.57
N ARG A 30 -16.79 7.77 -7.65
CA ARG A 30 -16.91 9.20 -7.31
C ARG A 30 -16.06 10.11 -8.22
N SER A 31 -15.55 9.58 -9.33
CA SER A 31 -14.74 10.29 -10.32
C SER A 31 -13.40 10.81 -9.79
N HIS A 32 -12.84 10.19 -8.74
CA HIS A 32 -11.47 10.48 -8.33
C HIS A 32 -10.48 9.77 -9.25
N GLU A 33 -9.48 10.51 -9.73
CA GLU A 33 -8.30 9.91 -10.38
C GLU A 33 -7.42 9.25 -9.32
N VAL A 34 -7.18 7.94 -9.46
CA VAL A 34 -6.42 7.14 -8.50
C VAL A 34 -5.13 6.65 -9.13
N HIS A 35 -4.02 7.05 -8.53
CA HIS A 35 -2.69 6.51 -8.80
C HIS A 35 -2.29 5.54 -7.69
N LEU A 36 -2.28 4.25 -8.00
CA LEU A 36 -1.97 3.18 -7.07
C LEU A 36 -0.46 2.91 -7.06
N PHE A 37 0.13 2.93 -5.87
CA PHE A 37 1.52 2.54 -5.61
C PHE A 37 1.54 1.28 -4.75
N CYS A 38 1.96 0.16 -5.34
CA CYS A 38 1.98 -1.16 -4.70
C CYS A 38 3.13 -2.01 -5.25
N PRO A 39 3.51 -3.14 -4.61
CA PRO A 39 4.33 -4.16 -5.25
C PRO A 39 3.73 -4.62 -6.58
N ASP A 40 4.59 -5.04 -7.51
CA ASP A 40 4.17 -5.56 -8.80
C ASP A 40 3.32 -6.83 -8.69
N PHE A 41 2.46 -7.06 -9.68
CA PHE A 41 1.52 -8.18 -9.68
C PHE A 41 1.06 -8.59 -11.09
N PRO A 42 0.57 -9.84 -11.28
CA PRO A 42 0.16 -10.35 -12.59
C PRO A 42 -1.01 -9.57 -13.21
N ASP A 43 -1.06 -9.52 -14.55
CA ASP A 43 -2.15 -8.88 -15.31
C ASP A 43 -2.44 -7.42 -14.95
N ARG A 44 -1.42 -6.70 -14.44
CA ARG A 44 -1.51 -5.32 -13.96
C ARG A 44 -2.26 -4.40 -14.91
N ASP A 45 -1.96 -4.43 -16.21
CA ASP A 45 -2.55 -3.50 -17.17
C ASP A 45 -4.04 -3.80 -17.41
N THR A 46 -4.44 -5.08 -17.37
CA THR A 46 -5.85 -5.50 -17.43
C THR A 46 -6.59 -5.06 -16.18
N VAL A 47 -5.98 -5.24 -15.00
CA VAL A 47 -6.54 -4.80 -13.72
C VAL A 47 -6.66 -3.28 -13.67
N ALA A 48 -5.63 -2.54 -14.07
CA ALA A 48 -5.63 -1.08 -14.13
C ALA A 48 -6.81 -0.55 -14.96
N LYS A 49 -7.02 -1.13 -16.15
CA LYS A 49 -8.17 -0.81 -17.02
C LYS A 49 -9.50 -1.15 -16.37
N ARG A 50 -9.62 -2.35 -15.77
CA ARG A 50 -10.85 -2.82 -15.10
C ARG A 50 -11.28 -1.87 -13.97
N PHE A 51 -10.32 -1.37 -13.20
CA PHE A 51 -10.60 -0.52 -12.04
C PHE A 51 -10.58 0.98 -12.37
N GLY A 52 -10.18 1.38 -13.59
CA GLY A 52 -10.08 2.78 -13.98
C GLY A 52 -8.98 3.53 -13.23
N ILE A 53 -7.84 2.89 -13.00
CA ILE A 53 -6.72 3.44 -12.21
C ILE A 53 -5.41 3.43 -12.99
N THR A 54 -4.48 4.26 -12.57
CA THR A 54 -3.08 4.18 -13.01
C THR A 54 -2.26 3.45 -11.95
N VAL A 55 -1.49 2.43 -12.35
CA VAL A 55 -0.67 1.65 -11.42
C VAL A 55 0.81 1.98 -11.60
N HIS A 56 1.45 2.33 -10.49
CA HIS A 56 2.88 2.60 -10.37
C HIS A 56 3.52 1.47 -9.54
N PRO A 57 3.94 0.38 -10.19
CA PRO A 57 4.42 -0.80 -9.49
C PRO A 57 5.80 -0.56 -8.88
N PHE A 58 6.01 -1.15 -7.71
CA PHE A 58 7.32 -1.36 -7.13
C PHE A 58 7.87 -2.70 -7.63
N THR A 59 8.98 -2.65 -8.35
CA THR A 59 9.65 -3.81 -8.97
C THR A 59 11.02 -4.13 -8.36
N GLY A 60 11.42 -3.46 -7.29
CA GLY A 60 12.79 -3.57 -6.75
C GLY A 60 13.09 -4.91 -6.08
N TRP A 61 12.10 -5.55 -5.46
CA TRP A 61 12.19 -6.90 -4.92
C TRP A 61 10.80 -7.49 -4.69
N GLU A 62 10.73 -8.81 -4.57
CA GLU A 62 9.51 -9.51 -4.22
C GLU A 62 9.07 -9.20 -2.77
N MET A 63 7.82 -8.79 -2.63
CA MET A 63 7.12 -8.54 -1.36
C MET A 63 6.11 -9.67 -1.11
N GLY A 64 6.00 -10.12 0.13
CA GLY A 64 5.05 -11.16 0.48
C GLY A 64 5.45 -11.95 1.73
N ARG A 65 4.50 -12.72 2.25
CA ARG A 65 4.62 -13.46 3.51
C ARG A 65 5.79 -14.44 3.53
N TYR A 66 6.08 -15.09 2.40
CA TYR A 66 7.08 -16.16 2.27
C TYR A 66 8.39 -15.71 1.61
N THR A 67 8.57 -14.40 1.41
CA THR A 67 9.76 -13.87 0.76
C THR A 67 10.99 -13.98 1.67
N ARG A 68 12.14 -14.37 1.10
CA ARG A 68 13.41 -14.39 1.84
C ARG A 68 13.75 -12.99 2.35
N LEU A 69 14.26 -12.92 3.59
CA LEU A 69 14.65 -11.67 4.27
C LEU A 69 13.49 -10.67 4.43
N ARG A 70 12.25 -11.16 4.59
CA ARG A 70 11.02 -10.36 4.71
C ARG A 70 11.16 -9.15 5.61
N SER A 71 11.67 -9.33 6.84
CA SER A 71 11.77 -8.23 7.82
C SER A 71 12.67 -7.09 7.32
N LEU A 72 13.81 -7.41 6.71
CA LEU A 72 14.72 -6.42 6.15
C LEU A 72 14.09 -5.69 4.95
N LYS A 73 13.43 -6.44 4.07
CA LYS A 73 12.69 -5.88 2.93
C LYS A 73 11.58 -4.94 3.38
N TYR A 74 10.84 -5.30 4.43
CA TYR A 74 9.72 -4.53 4.95
C TYR A 74 10.19 -3.24 5.63
N LEU A 75 11.34 -3.27 6.32
CA LEU A 75 11.99 -2.08 6.86
C LEU A 75 12.50 -1.13 5.77
N ALA A 76 13.01 -1.70 4.67
CA ALA A 76 13.52 -0.91 3.54
C ALA A 76 12.40 -0.32 2.66
N TYR A 77 11.26 -1.01 2.56
CA TYR A 77 10.17 -0.69 1.64
C TYR A 77 9.65 0.75 1.73
N PRO A 78 9.39 1.34 2.92
CA PRO A 78 8.90 2.72 3.02
C PRO A 78 9.83 3.74 2.35
N GLY A 79 11.15 3.53 2.44
CA GLY A 79 12.14 4.40 1.82
C GLY A 79 12.12 4.32 0.29
N VAL A 80 11.82 3.15 -0.29
CA VAL A 80 11.75 2.99 -1.74
C VAL A 80 10.41 3.43 -2.29
N LEU A 81 9.32 3.13 -1.57
CA LEU A 81 7.98 3.62 -1.89
C LEU A 81 7.96 5.16 -1.93
N ARG A 82 8.52 5.82 -0.91
CA ARG A 82 8.68 7.28 -0.89
C ARG A 82 9.41 7.80 -2.13
N ARG A 83 10.53 7.16 -2.52
CA ARG A 83 11.30 7.54 -3.71
C ARG A 83 10.50 7.38 -5.00
N LEU A 84 9.72 6.30 -5.11
CA LEU A 84 8.86 6.05 -6.26
C LEU A 84 7.76 7.13 -6.37
N VAL A 85 7.05 7.41 -5.27
CA VAL A 85 6.01 8.45 -5.26
C VAL A 85 6.60 9.82 -5.61
N ARG A 86 7.72 10.21 -5.00
CA ARG A 86 8.40 11.48 -5.33
C ARG A 86 8.83 11.59 -6.79
N ARG A 87 9.23 10.47 -7.40
CA ARG A 87 9.62 10.44 -8.81
C ARG A 87 8.43 10.78 -9.70
N ILE A 88 7.30 10.13 -9.45
CA ILE A 88 6.06 10.33 -10.20
C ILE A 88 5.46 11.72 -9.91
N ALA A 89 5.59 12.20 -8.67
CA ALA A 89 5.09 13.50 -8.24
C ALA A 89 5.78 14.71 -8.92
N ARG A 90 6.85 14.47 -9.71
CA ARG A 90 7.45 15.52 -10.54
C ARG A 90 6.63 15.83 -11.79
N ASP A 91 5.90 14.83 -12.27
CA ASP A 91 5.13 14.89 -13.51
C ASP A 91 3.62 14.93 -13.24
N ILE A 92 3.19 14.48 -12.06
CA ILE A 92 1.78 14.38 -11.66
C ILE A 92 1.57 15.04 -10.30
N SER A 93 0.60 15.95 -10.20
CA SER A 93 0.17 16.51 -8.91
C SER A 93 -0.87 15.63 -8.24
N PHE A 94 -0.77 15.47 -6.92
CA PHE A 94 -1.77 14.74 -6.13
C PHE A 94 -2.46 15.69 -5.15
N ASP A 95 -3.78 15.60 -5.02
CA ASP A 95 -4.53 16.40 -4.04
C ASP A 95 -4.48 15.81 -2.62
N ALA A 96 -4.24 14.50 -2.52
CA ALA A 96 -4.18 13.76 -1.27
C ALA A 96 -3.40 12.45 -1.43
N ILE A 97 -2.96 11.91 -0.30
CA ILE A 97 -2.39 10.57 -0.16
C ILE A 97 -3.29 9.74 0.75
N LEU A 98 -3.75 8.60 0.28
CA LEU A 98 -4.39 7.55 1.08
C LEU A 98 -3.39 6.40 1.26
N SER A 99 -3.07 6.04 2.49
CA SER A 99 -2.08 5.00 2.80
C SER A 99 -2.71 3.85 3.57
N GLN A 100 -2.62 2.63 3.05
CA GLN A 100 -3.09 1.42 3.72
C GLN A 100 -1.95 0.65 4.37
N HIS A 101 -2.16 0.20 5.61
CA HIS A 101 -1.19 -0.49 6.46
C HIS A 101 -0.08 0.38 7.06
N ALA A 102 0.46 -0.08 8.18
CA ALA A 102 1.52 0.61 8.91
C ALA A 102 2.79 0.83 8.08
N ILE A 103 3.20 -0.13 7.26
CA ILE A 103 4.44 -0.03 6.48
C ILE A 103 4.35 1.09 5.44
N SER A 104 3.26 1.15 4.66
CA SER A 104 3.08 2.22 3.68
C SER A 104 2.86 3.57 4.38
N ALA A 105 2.20 3.59 5.55
CA ALA A 105 1.94 4.80 6.33
C ALA A 105 3.23 5.50 6.78
N VAL A 106 4.31 4.74 7.05
CA VAL A 106 5.64 5.34 7.31
C VAL A 106 6.16 6.13 6.11
N ALA A 107 5.91 5.67 4.88
CA ALA A 107 6.24 6.42 3.68
C ALA A 107 5.35 7.65 3.54
N ALA A 108 4.03 7.49 3.73
CA ALA A 108 3.06 8.56 3.63
C ALA A 108 3.31 9.71 4.62
N GLY A 109 3.69 9.39 5.87
CA GLY A 109 4.05 10.40 6.86
C GLY A 109 5.22 11.28 6.42
N LYS A 110 6.24 10.69 5.77
CA LYS A 110 7.36 11.45 5.18
C LYS A 110 6.93 12.23 3.92
N LEU A 111 6.05 11.66 3.11
CA LEU A 111 5.53 12.29 1.89
C LEU A 111 4.66 13.52 2.19
N LYS A 112 4.00 13.59 3.36
CA LYS A 112 3.30 14.80 3.81
C LYS A 112 4.22 16.02 3.74
N THR A 113 5.43 15.91 4.27
CA THR A 113 6.43 16.98 4.25
C THR A 113 7.02 17.18 2.86
N ASP A 114 7.23 16.11 2.09
CA ASP A 114 7.83 16.22 0.75
C ASP A 114 6.92 16.90 -0.27
N LEU A 115 5.62 16.67 -0.19
CA LEU A 115 4.64 17.07 -1.21
C LEU A 115 3.67 18.15 -0.72
N GLY A 116 3.56 18.38 0.60
CA GLY A 116 2.66 19.38 1.18
C GLY A 116 1.17 19.01 1.07
N VAL A 117 0.85 17.74 0.80
CA VAL A 117 -0.53 17.27 0.58
C VAL A 117 -1.10 16.59 1.83
N PRO A 118 -2.44 16.62 2.02
CA PRO A 118 -3.08 15.89 3.11
C PRO A 118 -2.83 14.38 2.98
N VAL A 119 -2.66 13.73 4.14
CA VAL A 119 -2.41 12.29 4.25
C VAL A 119 -3.49 11.66 5.12
N VAL A 120 -4.17 10.65 4.58
CA VAL A 120 -5.09 9.77 5.29
C VAL A 120 -4.41 8.42 5.48
N MET A 121 -4.39 7.91 6.70
CA MET A 121 -3.79 6.62 7.03
C MET A 121 -4.89 5.65 7.47
N ASN A 122 -5.01 4.54 6.77
CA ASN A 122 -5.95 3.47 7.04
C ASN A 122 -5.19 2.26 7.64
N PHE A 123 -5.37 2.04 8.93
CA PHE A 123 -4.79 0.91 9.68
C PHE A 123 -5.85 -0.18 9.85
N LEU A 124 -5.63 -1.28 9.14
CA LEU A 124 -6.58 -2.39 9.02
C LEU A 124 -6.47 -3.38 10.19
N ASP A 125 -5.27 -3.47 10.74
CA ASP A 125 -4.95 -4.25 11.91
C ASP A 125 -3.98 -3.46 12.78
N PHE A 126 -4.11 -3.66 14.09
CA PHE A 126 -3.10 -3.31 15.06
C PHE A 126 -2.52 -4.61 15.59
N LEU A 127 -1.28 -4.91 15.20
CA LEU A 127 -0.61 -6.16 15.58
C LEU A 127 -0.59 -6.34 17.10
N THR A 128 -0.49 -5.26 17.87
CA THR A 128 -0.56 -5.30 19.33
C THR A 128 -1.91 -5.81 19.83
N GLY A 129 -3.03 -5.28 19.29
CA GLY A 129 -4.37 -5.76 19.63
C GLY A 129 -4.62 -7.20 19.17
N PHE A 130 -4.06 -7.61 18.03
CA PHE A 130 -4.09 -9.00 17.59
C PHE A 130 -3.31 -9.93 18.52
N MET A 131 -2.13 -9.50 18.99
CA MET A 131 -1.33 -10.28 19.94
C MET A 131 -2.00 -10.39 21.32
N GLU A 132 -2.64 -9.32 21.80
CA GLU A 132 -3.38 -9.31 23.07
C GLU A 132 -4.61 -10.24 23.06
N SER A 133 -5.25 -10.40 21.90
CA SER A 133 -6.41 -11.27 21.72
C SER A 133 -6.06 -12.70 21.33
N TRP A 134 -4.78 -13.01 21.10
CA TRP A 134 -4.35 -14.33 20.66
C TRP A 134 -4.47 -15.35 21.80
N PRO A 135 -5.22 -16.46 21.63
CA PRO A 135 -5.29 -17.48 22.65
C PRO A 135 -3.90 -18.04 23.00
N ALA A 136 -3.57 -18.10 24.28
CA ALA A 136 -2.25 -18.51 24.75
C ALA A 136 -1.81 -19.90 24.24
N TRP A 137 -2.76 -20.78 23.92
CA TRP A 137 -2.49 -22.14 23.43
C TRP A 137 -2.20 -22.22 21.91
N THR A 138 -2.46 -21.17 21.13
CA THR A 138 -2.12 -21.09 19.70
C THR A 138 -1.02 -20.08 19.39
N MET A 139 -0.59 -19.29 20.38
CA MET A 139 0.47 -18.30 20.21
C MET A 139 1.82 -19.01 19.93
N PRO A 140 2.59 -18.58 18.91
CA PRO A 140 3.93 -19.11 18.66
C PRO A 140 4.81 -18.92 19.91
N ARG A 141 5.49 -19.99 20.34
CA ARG A 141 6.48 -19.91 21.41
C ARG A 141 7.79 -19.39 20.81
N PHE A 142 8.27 -18.26 21.34
CA PHE A 142 9.55 -17.66 20.97
C PHE A 142 10.71 -18.35 21.68
#